data_AF-T2IIV9-F1
#
_entry.id   AF-T2IIV9-F1
#
_cell.length_a   1.000
_cell.length_b   1.000
_cell.length_c   1.000
_cell.angle_alpha   90.00
_cell.angle_beta   90.00
_cell.angle_gamma   90.00
#
_symmetry.space_group_name_H-M   'P 1'
#
loop_
_entity.id
_entity.type
_entity.pdbx_description
1 polymer ?
#
loop_
_entity_poly.entity_id
_entity_poly.type
_entity_poly.pdbx_seq_one_letter_code
_entity_poly.pdbx_strand_id
1 'polypeptide(L)'
;MVKAIDTTEKLVTIQIDDRDVEYDYADLNEVALAWSISIHKSQGSEYPVVIMPVSMSHYIMLSRNLIYTGLTRAKQLAIIVGSSKAIGIAVNQWNQKQRYTRLVERLG
;
A
#
# COMPACT_ATOMS: atom_id res chain seq x y z
N MET A 1 3.37 -14.90 8.34
CA MET A 1 2.13 -15.64 8.69
C MET A 1 2.20 -16.05 10.14
N VAL A 2 1.12 -15.97 10.92
CA VAL A 2 1.12 -16.47 12.30
C VAL A 2 1.22 -18.00 12.28
N LYS A 3 2.21 -18.55 12.98
CA LYS A 3 2.48 -19.99 13.07
C LYS A 3 1.96 -20.59 14.37
N ALA A 4 2.17 -19.90 15.49
CA ALA A 4 1.78 -20.35 16.82
C ALA A 4 1.42 -19.16 17.71
N ILE A 5 0.58 -19.43 18.70
CA ILE A 5 0.18 -18.48 19.75
C ILE A 5 0.25 -19.25 21.07
N ASP A 6 1.13 -18.84 21.97
CA ASP A 6 1.20 -19.34 23.33
C ASP A 6 0.57 -18.32 24.28
N THR A 7 -0.59 -18.68 24.84
CA THR A 7 -1.33 -17.80 25.76
C THR A 7 -0.80 -17.81 27.18
N THR A 8 0.01 -18.80 27.55
CA THR A 8 0.60 -18.95 28.88
C THR A 8 1.82 -18.04 29.00
N GLU A 9 2.75 -18.19 28.07
CA GLU A 9 3.98 -17.39 27.99
C GLU A 9 3.76 -16.04 27.29
N LYS A 10 2.56 -15.83 26.71
CA LYS A 10 2.18 -14.61 25.96
C LYS A 10 3.13 -14.32 24.80
N LEU A 11 3.38 -15.35 23.99
CA LEU A 11 4.23 -15.28 22.82
C LEU A 11 3.43 -15.57 21.54
N VAL A 12 3.81 -14.89 20.46
CA VAL A 12 3.29 -15.14 19.11
C VAL A 12 4.46 -15.39 18.16
N THR A 13 4.44 -16.53 17.47
CA THR A 13 5.43 -16.85 16.45
C THR A 13 4.89 -16.43 15.08
N ILE A 14 5.61 -15.53 14.41
CA ILE A 14 5.27 -15.02 13.08
C ILE A 14 6.37 -15.40 12.11
N GLN A 15 6.00 -16.11 11.05
CA GLN A 15 6.90 -16.34 9.91
C GLN A 15 7.04 -15.05 9.09
N ILE A 16 8.24 -14.50 9.05
CA ILE A 16 8.65 -13.36 8.23
C ILE A 16 9.69 -13.87 7.23
N ASP A 17 9.36 -13.79 5.94
CA ASP A 17 10.11 -14.46 4.87
C ASP A 17 10.31 -15.95 5.21
N ASP A 18 11.57 -16.40 5.33
CA ASP A 18 11.94 -17.78 5.66
C ASP A 18 12.35 -17.96 7.13
N ARG A 19 12.01 -17.00 8.01
CA ARG A 19 12.38 -17.02 9.42
C ARG A 19 11.16 -16.98 10.31
N ASP A 20 11.20 -17.75 11.38
CA ASP A 20 10.23 -17.65 12.47
C ASP A 20 10.77 -16.66 13.50
N VAL A 21 9.97 -15.63 13.79
CA VAL A 21 10.29 -14.58 14.75
C VAL A 21 9.25 -14.61 15.86
N GLU A 22 9.71 -14.64 17.10
CA GLU A 22 8.85 -14.59 18.28
C GLU A 22 8.64 -13.15 18.73
N TYR A 23 7.39 -12.81 19.01
CA TYR A 23 6.97 -11.53 19.55
C TYR A 23 6.30 -11.75 20.91
N ASP A 24 6.68 -10.94 21.91
CA ASP A 24 5.89 -10.80 23.13
C ASP A 24 4.59 -10.05 22.81
N TYR A 25 3.53 -10.31 23.58
CA TYR A 25 2.28 -9.57 23.48
C TYR A 25 2.47 -8.05 23.58
N ALA A 26 3.47 -7.58 24.35
CA ALA A 26 3.81 -6.16 24.47
C ALA A 26 4.28 -5.54 23.14
N ASP A 27 4.89 -6.33 22.27
CA ASP A 27 5.49 -5.90 20.99
C ASP A 27 4.55 -6.12 19.79
N LEU A 28 3.35 -6.68 20.01
CA LEU A 28 2.38 -6.93 18.93
C LEU A 28 1.85 -5.67 18.26
N ASN A 29 2.08 -4.49 18.84
CA ASN A 29 1.77 -3.21 18.20
C ASN A 29 2.67 -2.89 16.99
N GLU A 30 3.82 -3.57 16.85
CA GLU A 30 4.71 -3.44 15.69
C GLU A 30 4.18 -4.15 14.44
N VAL A 31 3.25 -5.10 14.62
CA VAL A 31 2.65 -5.88 13.54
C VAL A 31 1.21 -5.44 13.28
N ALA A 32 0.81 -5.47 12.01
CA ALA A 32 -0.54 -5.15 11.60
C ALA A 32 -1.03 -6.16 10.56
N LEU A 33 -2.35 -6.35 10.50
CA LEU A 33 -2.97 -7.19 9.47
C LEU A 33 -2.67 -6.63 8.08
N ALA A 34 -2.30 -7.52 7.16
CA ALA A 34 -1.93 -7.18 5.79
C ALA A 34 -2.94 -7.65 4.74
N TRP A 35 -4.23 -7.81 5.11
CA TRP A 35 -5.32 -8.15 4.17
C TRP A 35 -5.47 -7.11 3.06
N SER A 36 -5.17 -5.85 3.39
CA SER A 36 -5.07 -4.75 2.46
C SER A 36 -3.83 -3.93 2.80
N ILE A 37 -3.13 -3.46 1.77
CA ILE A 37 -1.95 -2.62 1.92
C ILE A 37 -2.16 -1.32 1.15
N SER A 38 -1.62 -0.21 1.67
CA SER A 38 -1.64 1.05 0.94
C SER A 38 -0.69 0.98 -0.26
N ILE A 39 -1.02 1.73 -1.33
CA ILE A 39 -0.19 1.80 -2.54
C ILE A 39 1.25 2.21 -2.20
N HIS A 40 1.43 3.14 -1.26
CA HIS A 40 2.74 3.57 -0.78
C HIS A 40 3.54 2.44 -0.12
N LYS A 41 2.90 1.62 0.73
CA LYS A 41 3.57 0.48 1.35
C LYS A 41 3.86 -0.67 0.37
N SER A 42 3.17 -0.70 -0.78
CA SER A 42 3.41 -1.69 -1.85
C SER A 42 4.48 -1.27 -2.87
N GLN A 43 5.14 -0.12 -2.69
CA GLN A 43 6.18 0.35 -3.60
C GLN A 43 7.34 -0.65 -3.68
N GLY A 44 7.79 -0.95 -4.90
CA GLY A 44 8.79 -1.99 -5.16
C GLY A 44 8.24 -3.42 -5.26
N SER A 45 7.04 -3.68 -4.73
CA SER A 45 6.39 -5.00 -4.80
C SER A 45 5.46 -5.13 -6.01
N GLU A 46 5.21 -6.37 -6.43
CA GLU A 46 4.27 -6.70 -7.50
C GLU A 46 3.49 -7.98 -7.17
N TYR A 47 2.24 -8.06 -7.62
CA TYR A 47 1.31 -9.14 -7.31
C TYR A 47 0.64 -9.66 -8.58
N PRO A 48 0.33 -10.97 -8.69
CA PRO A 48 -0.37 -11.52 -9.86
C PRO A 48 -1.68 -10.78 -10.16
N VAL A 49 -2.48 -10.51 -9.11
CA VAL A 49 -3.76 -9.82 -9.19
C VAL A 49 -3.80 -8.71 -8.14
N VAL A 50 -4.27 -7.53 -8.52
CA VAL A 50 -4.50 -6.39 -7.60
C VAL A 50 -5.96 -5.95 -7.69
N ILE A 51 -6.61 -5.85 -6.54
CA ILE A 51 -7.94 -5.26 -6.41
C ILE A 51 -7.77 -3.89 -5.73
N MET A 52 -8.07 -2.82 -6.45
CA MET A 52 -7.83 -1.45 -6.02
C MET A 52 -9.17 -0.72 -5.75
N PRO A 53 -9.55 -0.54 -4.48
CA PRO A 53 -10.70 0.28 -4.14
C PRO A 53 -10.40 1.77 -4.36
N VAL A 54 -11.32 2.48 -5.03
CA VAL A 54 -11.23 3.92 -5.30
C VAL A 54 -12.52 4.59 -4.83
N SER A 55 -12.40 5.40 -3.77
CA SER A 55 -13.54 6.03 -3.09
C SER A 55 -13.37 7.54 -2.95
N MET A 56 -14.49 8.26 -2.94
CA MET A 56 -14.54 9.68 -2.60
C MET A 56 -14.10 9.97 -1.15
N SER A 57 -14.14 8.97 -0.25
CA SER A 57 -13.65 9.11 1.14
C SER A 57 -12.16 9.49 1.21
N HIS A 58 -11.39 9.18 0.17
CA HIS A 58 -9.97 9.52 0.06
C HIS A 58 -9.73 10.59 -1.01
N TYR A 59 -10.65 11.56 -1.14
CA TYR A 59 -10.65 12.59 -2.18
C TYR A 59 -9.29 13.25 -2.42
N ILE A 60 -8.59 13.65 -1.35
CA ILE A 60 -7.27 14.32 -1.42
C ILE A 60 -6.21 13.46 -2.12
N MET A 61 -6.34 12.14 -2.05
CA MET A 61 -5.40 11.17 -2.62
C MET A 61 -5.76 10.76 -4.05
N LEU A 62 -6.93 11.15 -4.56
CA LEU A 62 -7.36 10.86 -5.93
C LEU A 62 -6.46 11.61 -6.92
N SER A 63 -5.43 10.92 -7.42
CA SER A 63 -4.44 11.48 -8.34
C SER A 63 -4.04 10.45 -9.39
N ARG A 64 -3.68 10.95 -10.58
CA ARG A 64 -3.30 10.07 -11.70
C ARG A 64 -2.10 9.21 -11.34
N ASN A 65 -1.12 9.80 -10.66
CA ASN A 65 0.11 9.10 -10.28
C ASN A 65 -0.15 7.99 -9.26
N LEU A 66 -1.08 8.20 -8.31
CA LEU A 66 -1.42 7.17 -7.33
C LEU A 66 -2.14 5.99 -7.99
N ILE A 67 -3.11 6.26 -8.87
CA ILE A 67 -3.81 5.23 -9.64
C ILE A 67 -2.82 4.47 -10.53
N TYR A 68 -1.96 5.18 -11.26
CA TYR A 68 -0.92 4.58 -12.10
C TYR A 68 0.01 3.68 -11.27
N THR A 69 0.50 4.17 -10.14
CA THR A 69 1.37 3.39 -9.26
C THR A 69 0.68 2.11 -8.79
N GLY A 70 -0.58 2.22 -8.34
CA GLY A 70 -1.39 1.06 -7.92
C GLY A 70 -1.61 0.05 -9.05
N LEU A 71 -1.92 0.52 -10.26
CA LEU A 71 -2.08 -0.33 -11.45
C LEU A 71 -0.80 -1.08 -11.80
N THR A 72 0.37 -0.42 -11.76
CA THR A 72 1.66 -1.08 -12.04
C THR A 72 2.07 -2.11 -10.99
N ARG A 73 1.35 -2.24 -9.87
CA ARG A 73 1.60 -3.34 -8.92
C ARG A 73 1.04 -4.68 -9.43
N ALA A 74 0.14 -4.66 -10.43
CA ALA A 74 -0.48 -5.87 -10.96
C ALA A 74 0.34 -6.45 -12.13
N LYS A 75 0.67 -7.75 -12.05
CA LYS A 75 1.38 -8.47 -13.12
C LYS A 75 0.47 -9.01 -14.21
N GLN A 76 -0.74 -9.45 -13.85
CA GLN A 76 -1.64 -10.14 -14.78
C GLN A 76 -3.02 -9.48 -14.85
N LEU A 77 -3.60 -9.14 -13.70
CA LEU A 77 -4.95 -8.56 -13.64
C LEU A 77 -5.04 -7.44 -12.61
N ALA A 78 -5.56 -6.29 -13.04
CA ALA A 78 -5.92 -5.19 -12.16
C ALA A 78 -7.43 -4.98 -12.19
N ILE A 79 -8.06 -4.99 -11.02
CA ILE A 79 -9.50 -4.74 -10.85
C ILE A 79 -9.66 -3.44 -10.07
N ILE A 80 -10.27 -2.43 -10.69
CA ILE A 80 -10.62 -1.19 -10.00
C ILE A 80 -12.06 -1.28 -9.52
N VAL A 81 -12.27 -1.04 -8.21
CA VAL A 81 -13.59 -1.06 -7.60
C VAL A 81 -13.90 0.33 -7.06
N GLY A 82 -14.83 1.05 -7.68
CA GLY A 82 -15.14 2.42 -7.28
C GLY A 82 -16.21 3.08 -8.13
N SER A 83 -16.67 4.24 -7.70
CA SER A 83 -17.61 5.04 -8.49
C SER A 83 -16.92 5.66 -9.71
N SER A 84 -17.64 5.76 -10.84
CA SER A 84 -17.15 6.43 -12.06
C SER A 84 -16.70 7.87 -11.77
N LYS A 85 -17.34 8.56 -10.81
CA LYS A 85 -16.95 9.89 -10.35
C LYS A 85 -15.55 9.90 -9.72
N ALA A 86 -15.30 9.02 -8.75
CA ALA A 86 -14.01 8.96 -8.06
C ALA A 86 -12.87 8.59 -9.01
N ILE A 87 -13.12 7.62 -9.90
CA ILE A 87 -12.17 7.23 -10.94
C ILE A 87 -11.92 8.41 -11.89
N GLY A 88 -12.98 9.05 -12.37
CA GLY A 88 -12.90 10.22 -13.26
C GLY A 88 -12.10 11.37 -12.66
N ILE A 89 -12.29 11.69 -11.38
CA ILE A 89 -11.48 12.69 -10.69
C ILE A 89 -10.00 12.25 -10.66
N ALA A 90 -9.74 11.02 -10.21
CA ALA A 90 -8.37 10.54 -10.05
C ALA A 90 -7.58 10.55 -11.36
N VAL A 91 -8.18 10.11 -12.48
CA VAL A 91 -7.49 10.08 -13.78
C VAL A 91 -7.31 11.47 -14.39
N ASN A 92 -8.20 12.43 -14.11
CA ASN A 92 -8.10 13.79 -14.63
C ASN A 92 -7.25 14.73 -13.75
N GLN A 93 -6.98 14.34 -12.50
CA GLN A 93 -6.12 15.08 -11.58
C GLN A 93 -4.64 14.98 -11.99
N TRP A 94 -4.21 15.87 -12.90
CA TRP A 94 -2.83 16.03 -13.35
C TRP A 94 -1.98 16.89 -12.41
N ASN A 95 -2.60 17.79 -11.65
CA ASN A 95 -1.89 18.76 -10.81
C ASN A 95 -1.22 18.08 -9.60
N GLN A 96 -0.08 17.44 -9.85
CA GLN A 96 0.94 17.20 -8.85
C GLN A 96 1.27 18.53 -8.19
N LYS A 97 1.23 18.59 -6.86
CA LYS A 97 1.78 19.73 -6.12
C LYS A 97 3.16 20.04 -6.70
N GLN A 98 3.34 21.26 -7.19
CA GLN A 98 4.62 21.68 -7.75
C GLN A 98 5.69 21.44 -6.69
N ARG A 99 6.64 20.55 -7.00
CA ARG A 99 7.74 20.24 -6.09
C ARG A 99 8.73 21.40 -6.19
N TYR A 100 8.77 22.24 -5.17
CA TYR A 100 9.79 23.28 -5.05
C TYR A 100 11.14 22.61 -4.80
N THR A 101 11.98 22.53 -5.83
CA THR A 101 13.33 21.97 -5.78
C THR A 101 14.23 22.76 -6.72
N ARG A 102 15.45 23.07 -6.28
CA ARG A 102 16.49 23.71 -7.11
C ARG A 102 17.41 22.70 -7.79
N LEU A 103 17.11 21.41 -7.71
CA LEU A 103 17.97 20.38 -8.28
C LEU A 103 18.15 20.56 -9.79
N VAL A 104 17.08 20.93 -10.50
CA VAL A 104 17.14 21.20 -11.95
C VAL A 104 18.03 22.41 -12.23
N GLU A 105 17.84 23.52 -11.51
CA GLU A 105 18.68 24.73 -11.63
C GLU A 105 20.16 24.49 -11.28
N ARG A 106 20.48 23.46 -10.50
CA ARG A 106 21.87 23.11 -10.12
C ARG A 106 22.53 22.12 -11.06
N LEU A 107 21.75 21.34 -11.80
CA LEU A 107 22.23 20.37 -12.79
C LEU A 107 22.15 20.91 -14.23
N GLY A 108 21.52 22.08 -14.43
CA GLY A 108 21.44 22.85 -15.67
C GLY A 108 21.51 24.34 -15.40
#